data_AF-A0A820GI47-F1
#
_entry.id   AF-A0A820GI47-F1
#
_cell.length_a   1.000
_cell.length_b   1.000
_cell.length_c   1.000
_cell.angle_alpha   90.00
_cell.angle_beta   90.00
_cell.angle_gamma   90.00
#
_symmetry.space_group_name_H-M   'P 1'
#
loop_
_entity.id
_entity.type
_entity.pdbx_description
1 polymer ?
#
loop_
_entity_poly.entity_id
_entity_poly.type
_entity_poly.pdbx_seq_one_letter_code
_entity_poly.pdbx_strand_id
1 'polypeptide(L)'
;MLTPYIPTDAPKLHAPIYQKILETYLQKKKYDKLKELLTKWPSDIYDLSVIDQSIILQTNSEKTPQALLECSAIIAEKRGDISKTLTIFLKMQNIQVFQLIERKQLYEKILPNIQTLMAINQNYLDAVFSKKSDDTRDFHTRQVSLYAEYEPTKLMGFLRKAGNYNIQEALSICEKKRLPRETVFLCGRSGNGRVALQIILNELKDIEAAIEFCRETGDKKLWDTLIEQSIDKPEFIRGLLNHAGGDIDLQELIDKVKDGLRIPGLRDSLCKIMQDHNIQ
;
A
#
# COMPACT_ATOMS: atom_id res chain seq x y z
N MET A 1 40.05 -12.98 -30.87
CA MET A 1 39.11 -11.84 -30.94
C MET A 1 39.80 -10.66 -30.26
N LEU A 2 40.10 -9.59 -30.99
CA LEU A 2 40.91 -8.43 -30.56
C LEU A 2 40.21 -7.51 -29.54
N THR A 3 39.00 -7.83 -29.10
CA THR A 3 38.15 -6.99 -28.23
C THR A 3 38.75 -6.54 -26.90
N PRO A 4 39.52 -7.33 -26.14
CA PRO A 4 40.14 -6.84 -24.91
C PRO A 4 41.30 -5.86 -25.15
N TYR A 5 41.77 -5.71 -26.41
CA TYR A 5 42.89 -4.86 -26.79
C TYR A 5 42.45 -3.60 -27.54
N ILE A 6 41.15 -3.32 -27.60
CA ILE A 6 40.64 -2.13 -28.28
C ILE A 6 40.86 -0.93 -27.36
N PRO A 7 41.64 0.08 -27.78
CA PRO A 7 41.90 1.23 -26.95
C PRO A 7 40.61 2.02 -26.74
N THR A 8 40.26 2.24 -25.48
CA THR A 8 39.14 3.11 -25.06
C THR A 8 39.64 4.48 -24.59
N ASP A 9 40.93 4.58 -24.31
CA ASP A 9 41.66 5.81 -23.98
C ASP A 9 42.54 6.28 -25.15
N ALA A 10 43.22 7.42 -24.98
CA ALA A 10 44.09 7.97 -26.02
C ALA A 10 45.27 7.03 -26.36
N PRO A 11 45.49 6.67 -27.63
CA PRO A 11 44.73 7.05 -28.83
C PRO A 11 43.42 6.27 -29.02
N LYS A 12 42.30 6.99 -29.15
CA LYS A 12 40.96 6.43 -29.39
C LYS A 12 40.71 6.16 -30.87
N LEU A 13 39.90 5.15 -31.16
CA LEU A 13 39.39 4.90 -32.51
C LEU A 13 38.26 5.87 -32.86
N HIS A 14 37.85 5.90 -34.12
CA HIS A 14 36.69 6.67 -34.55
C HIS A 14 35.39 5.98 -34.09
N ALA A 15 34.40 6.77 -33.68
CA ALA A 15 33.11 6.29 -33.16
C ALA A 15 32.41 5.20 -34.01
N PRO A 16 32.42 5.24 -35.35
CA PRO A 16 31.80 4.19 -36.19
C PRO A 16 32.43 2.81 -36.03
N ILE A 17 33.71 2.73 -35.64
CA ILE A 17 34.41 1.45 -35.46
C ILE A 17 33.87 0.74 -34.20
N TYR A 18 33.71 1.47 -33.09
CA TYR A 18 33.10 0.94 -31.87
C TYR A 18 31.65 0.49 -32.12
N GLN A 19 30.86 1.28 -32.86
CA GLN A 19 29.49 0.90 -33.25
C GLN A 19 29.48 -0.41 -34.04
N LYS A 20 30.34 -0.54 -35.06
CA LYS A 20 30.39 -1.74 -35.91
C LYS A 20 30.74 -2.99 -35.11
N ILE A 21 31.61 -2.85 -34.11
CA ILE A 21 31.97 -3.96 -33.21
C ILE A 21 30.76 -4.38 -32.38
N LEU A 22 30.07 -3.44 -31.74
CA LEU A 22 28.87 -3.70 -30.94
C LEU A 22 27.75 -4.34 -31.78
N GLU A 23 27.49 -3.81 -32.98
CA GLU A 23 26.54 -4.38 -33.95
C GLU A 23 26.92 -5.81 -34.36
N THR A 24 28.21 -6.08 -34.57
CA THR A 24 28.69 -7.42 -34.92
C THR A 24 28.41 -8.43 -33.81
N TYR A 25 28.59 -8.03 -32.54
CA TYR A 25 28.24 -8.88 -31.39
C TYR A 25 26.73 -9.08 -31.26
N LEU A 26 25.94 -8.05 -31.55
CA LEU A 26 24.49 -8.10 -31.58
C LEU A 26 23.97 -9.05 -32.68
N GLN A 27 24.49 -8.95 -33.91
CA GLN A 27 24.14 -9.83 -35.03
C GLN A 27 24.53 -11.29 -34.77
N LYS A 28 25.68 -11.53 -34.14
CA LYS A 28 26.16 -12.86 -33.77
C LYS A 28 25.48 -13.43 -32.52
N LYS A 29 24.48 -12.74 -31.94
CA LYS A 29 23.75 -13.11 -30.71
C LYS A 29 24.67 -13.37 -29.52
N LYS A 30 25.81 -12.71 -29.46
CA LYS A 30 26.81 -12.84 -28.38
C LYS A 30 26.54 -11.78 -27.30
N TYR A 31 25.35 -11.88 -26.68
CA TYR A 31 24.83 -10.86 -25.77
C TYR A 31 25.69 -10.68 -24.51
N ASP A 32 26.29 -11.74 -23.96
CA ASP A 32 27.15 -11.64 -22.77
C ASP A 32 28.41 -10.78 -23.03
N LYS A 33 29.01 -10.93 -24.21
CA LYS A 33 30.16 -10.11 -24.62
C LYS A 33 29.73 -8.69 -24.94
N LEU A 34 28.55 -8.50 -25.54
CA LEU A 34 27.99 -7.18 -25.75
C LEU A 34 27.77 -6.46 -24.41
N LYS A 35 27.22 -7.14 -23.42
CA LYS A 35 27.03 -6.63 -22.05
C LYS A 35 28.36 -6.20 -21.43
N GLU A 36 29.36 -7.08 -21.47
CA GLU A 36 30.69 -6.78 -20.93
C GLU A 36 31.29 -5.50 -21.54
N LEU A 37 31.19 -5.35 -22.86
CA LEU A 37 31.69 -4.17 -23.57
C LEU A 37 30.89 -2.92 -23.23
N LEU A 38 29.55 -3.00 -23.19
CA LEU A 38 28.70 -1.87 -22.82
C LEU A 38 28.95 -1.40 -21.38
N THR A 39 29.27 -2.30 -20.46
CA THR A 39 29.65 -1.92 -19.09
C THR A 39 31.03 -1.25 -19.03
N LYS A 40 32.02 -1.78 -19.77
CA LYS A 40 33.42 -1.28 -19.71
C LYS A 40 33.67 -0.03 -20.53
N TRP A 41 33.00 0.14 -21.67
CA TRP A 41 33.29 1.22 -22.60
C TRP A 41 32.64 2.55 -22.17
N PRO A 42 33.37 3.66 -22.19
CA PRO A 42 32.81 5.01 -22.01
C PRO A 42 31.69 5.30 -23.01
N SER A 43 30.63 6.01 -22.60
CA SER A 43 29.46 6.29 -23.45
C SER A 43 29.72 7.30 -24.58
N ASP A 44 30.83 8.02 -24.50
CA ASP A 44 31.26 9.11 -25.39
C ASP A 44 32.03 8.62 -26.63
N ILE A 45 32.44 7.35 -26.66
CA ILE A 45 33.19 6.79 -27.81
C ILE A 45 32.29 6.13 -28.87
N TYR A 46 30.98 6.05 -28.66
CA TYR A 46 30.01 5.49 -29.61
C TYR A 46 28.65 6.20 -29.52
N ASP A 47 27.80 6.01 -30.54
CA ASP A 47 26.44 6.60 -30.54
C ASP A 47 25.46 5.66 -29.85
N LEU A 48 25.00 6.06 -28.66
CA LEU A 48 24.02 5.33 -27.86
C LEU A 48 22.68 5.16 -28.58
N SER A 49 22.27 6.10 -29.42
CA SER A 49 20.96 6.08 -30.10
C SER A 49 20.91 5.00 -31.18
N VAL A 50 21.99 4.86 -31.95
CA VAL A 50 22.11 3.85 -33.02
C VAL A 50 22.10 2.43 -32.43
N ILE A 51 22.83 2.23 -31.32
CA ILE A 51 22.87 0.93 -30.64
C ILE A 51 21.54 0.61 -29.96
N ASP A 52 20.87 1.60 -29.34
CA ASP A 52 19.54 1.43 -28.74
C ASP A 52 18.51 0.99 -29.79
N GLN A 53 18.45 1.68 -30.94
CA GLN A 53 17.58 1.28 -32.06
C GLN A 53 17.84 -0.15 -32.52
N SER A 54 19.12 -0.52 -32.67
CA SER A 54 19.51 -1.87 -33.09
C SER A 54 19.08 -2.95 -32.09
N ILE A 55 19.15 -2.67 -30.78
CA ILE A 55 18.71 -3.59 -29.73
C ILE A 55 17.18 -3.67 -29.66
N ILE A 56 16.47 -2.54 -29.78
CA ILE A 56 15.00 -2.49 -29.81
C ILE A 56 14.45 -3.35 -30.96
N LEU A 57 15.06 -3.27 -32.15
CA LEU A 57 14.67 -4.09 -33.30
C LEU A 57 14.73 -5.60 -33.01
N GLN A 58 15.69 -6.05 -32.19
CA GLN A 58 15.81 -7.47 -31.79
C GLN A 58 14.94 -7.84 -30.58
N THR A 59 14.43 -6.85 -29.84
CA THR A 59 13.62 -7.02 -28.63
C THR A 59 12.11 -7.14 -28.91
N ASN A 60 11.67 -6.88 -30.15
CA ASN A 60 10.27 -7.03 -30.57
C ASN A 60 9.76 -8.48 -30.68
N SER A 61 10.52 -9.47 -30.19
CA SER A 61 10.14 -10.88 -30.21
C SER A 61 9.69 -11.36 -28.81
N GLU A 62 8.61 -12.15 -28.74
CA GLU A 62 8.00 -12.65 -27.50
C GLU A 62 8.95 -13.46 -26.59
N LYS A 63 10.11 -13.91 -27.11
CA LYS A 63 11.16 -14.59 -26.36
C LYS A 63 12.47 -13.80 -26.43
N THR A 64 12.47 -12.61 -25.84
CA THR A 64 13.70 -11.81 -25.73
C THR A 64 14.65 -12.45 -24.71
N PRO A 65 15.91 -12.76 -25.08
CA PRO A 65 16.90 -13.28 -24.14
C PRO A 65 17.20 -12.29 -23.01
N GLN A 66 17.33 -12.77 -21.77
CA GLN A 66 17.64 -11.94 -20.61
C GLN A 66 18.91 -11.09 -20.79
N ALA A 67 19.96 -11.67 -21.39
CA ALA A 67 21.20 -10.94 -21.67
C ALA A 67 21.02 -9.75 -22.62
N LEU A 68 20.03 -9.79 -23.53
CA LEU A 68 19.69 -8.68 -24.42
C LEU A 68 18.90 -7.59 -23.66
N LEU A 69 18.01 -7.98 -22.74
CA LEU A 69 17.34 -7.04 -21.83
C LEU A 69 18.34 -6.32 -20.92
N GLU A 70 19.35 -7.02 -20.40
CA GLU A 70 20.45 -6.44 -19.62
C GLU A 70 21.23 -5.39 -20.43
N CYS A 71 21.54 -5.68 -21.70
CA CYS A 71 22.20 -4.72 -22.60
C CYS A 71 21.33 -3.46 -22.81
N SER A 72 20.03 -3.65 -23.01
CA SER A 72 19.07 -2.54 -23.16
C SER A 72 18.98 -1.69 -21.88
N ALA A 73 18.99 -2.32 -20.70
CA ALA A 73 18.98 -1.60 -19.43
C ALA A 73 20.23 -0.73 -19.25
N ILE A 74 21.42 -1.26 -19.53
CA ILE A 74 22.68 -0.51 -19.44
C ILE A 74 22.66 0.73 -20.34
N ILE A 75 22.11 0.59 -21.56
CA ILE A 75 22.01 1.72 -22.49
C ILE A 75 20.98 2.74 -22.00
N ALA A 76 19.83 2.28 -21.50
CA ALA A 76 18.81 3.18 -20.94
C ALA A 76 19.35 3.96 -19.73
N GLU A 77 20.12 3.32 -18.85
CA GLU A 77 20.80 3.98 -17.73
C GLU A 77 21.81 5.02 -18.21
N LYS A 78 22.67 4.68 -19.18
CA LYS A 78 23.67 5.61 -19.76
C LYS A 78 23.03 6.81 -20.46
N ARG A 79 21.86 6.63 -21.07
CA ARG A 79 21.06 7.72 -21.66
C ARG A 79 20.31 8.55 -20.63
N GLY A 80 20.19 8.07 -19.39
CA GLY A 80 19.34 8.67 -18.37
C GLY A 80 17.84 8.49 -18.62
N ASP A 81 17.44 7.54 -19.47
CA ASP A 81 16.02 7.25 -19.74
C ASP A 81 15.43 6.41 -18.61
N ILE A 82 14.90 7.12 -17.62
CA ILE A 82 14.35 6.54 -16.40
C ILE A 82 13.14 5.62 -16.71
N SER A 83 12.28 6.03 -17.64
CA SER A 83 11.03 5.30 -17.96
C SER A 83 11.33 3.95 -18.61
N LYS A 84 12.27 3.92 -19.57
CA LYS A 84 12.72 2.66 -20.18
C LYS A 84 13.45 1.78 -19.18
N THR A 85 14.36 2.35 -18.39
CA THR A 85 15.12 1.60 -17.38
C THR A 85 14.19 0.88 -16.40
N LEU A 86 13.17 1.60 -15.89
CA LEU A 86 12.17 1.05 -14.98
C LEU A 86 11.37 -0.08 -15.63
N THR A 87 10.94 0.10 -16.88
CA THR A 87 10.20 -0.93 -17.62
C THR A 87 11.02 -2.20 -17.82
N ILE A 88 12.30 -2.06 -18.17
CA ILE A 88 13.20 -3.20 -18.40
C ILE A 88 13.51 -3.92 -17.08
N PHE A 89 13.79 -3.18 -16.01
CA PHE A 89 14.07 -3.77 -14.70
C PHE A 89 12.88 -4.52 -14.12
N LEU A 90 11.65 -4.02 -14.31
CA LEU A 90 10.44 -4.73 -13.94
C LEU A 90 10.27 -6.04 -14.72
N LYS A 91 10.48 -6.01 -16.04
CA LYS A 91 10.44 -7.23 -16.88
C LYS A 91 11.46 -8.28 -16.44
N MET A 92 12.63 -7.82 -16.01
CA MET A 92 13.72 -8.68 -15.55
C MET A 92 13.59 -9.11 -14.08
N GLN A 93 12.59 -8.62 -13.34
CA GLN A 93 12.49 -8.81 -11.89
C GLN A 93 13.78 -8.42 -11.14
N ASN A 94 14.50 -7.42 -11.65
CA ASN A 94 15.81 -7.05 -11.13
C ASN A 94 15.65 -6.24 -9.83
N ILE A 95 16.28 -6.71 -8.74
CA ILE A 95 16.26 -6.05 -7.43
C ILE A 95 16.82 -4.61 -7.45
N GLN A 96 17.66 -4.28 -8.42
CA GLN A 96 18.20 -2.92 -8.63
C GLN A 96 17.10 -1.90 -8.97
N VAL A 97 15.91 -2.35 -9.40
CA VAL A 97 14.74 -1.49 -9.60
C VAL A 97 14.42 -0.67 -8.35
N PHE A 98 14.61 -1.25 -7.17
CA PHE A 98 14.33 -0.60 -5.90
C PHE A 98 15.32 0.54 -5.62
N GLN A 99 16.61 0.34 -5.90
CA GLN A 99 17.62 1.40 -5.79
C GLN A 99 17.35 2.55 -6.75
N LEU A 100 16.89 2.24 -7.97
CA LEU A 100 16.53 3.25 -8.96
C LEU A 100 15.32 4.08 -8.51
N ILE A 101 14.27 3.41 -8.00
CA ILE A 101 13.07 4.09 -7.49
C ILE A 101 13.42 5.00 -6.32
N GLU A 102 14.28 4.54 -5.41
CA GLU A 102 14.75 5.31 -4.25
C GLU A 102 15.56 6.55 -4.68
N ARG A 103 16.56 6.38 -5.56
CA ARG A 103 17.40 7.49 -6.04
C ARG A 103 16.64 8.54 -6.84
N LYS A 104 15.61 8.14 -7.58
CA LYS A 104 14.86 9.00 -8.50
C LYS A 104 13.46 9.38 -8.00
N GLN A 105 13.08 8.96 -6.80
CA GLN A 105 11.81 9.29 -6.14
C GLN A 105 10.57 8.94 -6.99
N LEU A 106 10.59 7.80 -7.69
CA LEU A 106 9.60 7.45 -8.75
C LEU A 106 8.31 6.81 -8.22
N TYR A 107 7.91 7.11 -6.99
CA TYR A 107 6.81 6.43 -6.30
C TYR A 107 5.46 6.52 -7.02
N GLU A 108 5.21 7.59 -7.77
CA GLU A 108 3.97 7.72 -8.55
C GLU A 108 3.93 6.86 -9.81
N LYS A 109 5.06 6.74 -10.51
CA LYS A 109 5.15 5.98 -11.77
C LYS A 109 5.11 4.46 -11.54
N ILE A 110 5.39 4.02 -10.32
CA ILE A 110 5.42 2.59 -9.99
C ILE A 110 4.05 2.04 -9.58
N LEU A 111 3.06 2.89 -9.28
CA LEU A 111 1.75 2.45 -8.79
C LEU A 111 1.10 1.40 -9.71
N PRO A 112 1.10 1.55 -11.05
CA PRO A 112 0.54 0.53 -11.93
C PRO A 112 1.28 -0.81 -11.85
N ASN A 113 2.55 -0.78 -11.44
CA ASN A 113 3.46 -1.92 -11.42
C ASN A 113 3.77 -2.41 -9.99
N ILE A 114 3.04 -1.93 -8.97
CA ILE A 114 3.30 -2.28 -7.57
C ILE A 114 3.11 -3.78 -7.31
N GLN A 115 2.16 -4.42 -7.96
CA GLN A 115 1.98 -5.87 -7.86
C GLN A 115 3.23 -6.64 -8.29
N THR A 116 3.86 -6.21 -9.40
CA THR A 116 5.11 -6.79 -9.88
C THR A 116 6.25 -6.53 -8.90
N LEU A 117 6.34 -5.32 -8.35
CA LEU A 117 7.36 -4.97 -7.35
C LEU A 117 7.22 -5.77 -6.06
N MET A 118 5.99 -6.02 -5.61
CA MET A 118 5.72 -6.84 -4.43
C MET A 118 6.02 -8.32 -4.67
N ALA A 119 5.79 -8.83 -5.88
CA ALA A 119 6.21 -10.17 -6.24
C ALA A 119 7.74 -10.34 -6.17
N ILE A 120 8.50 -9.27 -6.48
CA ILE A 120 9.96 -9.25 -6.36
C ILE A 120 10.39 -9.11 -4.89
N ASN A 121 9.71 -8.26 -4.10
CA ASN A 121 9.99 -8.09 -2.68
C ASN A 121 8.72 -7.72 -1.90
N GLN A 122 8.25 -8.67 -1.08
CA GLN A 122 7.04 -8.49 -0.25
C GLN A 122 7.18 -7.37 0.79
N ASN A 123 8.40 -7.11 1.28
CA ASN A 123 8.67 -6.06 2.27
C ASN A 123 9.02 -4.71 1.62
N TYR A 124 8.84 -4.58 0.30
CA TYR A 124 9.22 -3.37 -0.42
C TYR A 124 8.47 -2.13 0.08
N LEU A 125 7.17 -2.25 0.37
CA LEU A 125 6.39 -1.14 0.91
C LEU A 125 7.02 -0.67 2.24
N ASP A 126 7.29 -1.58 3.16
CA ASP A 126 7.91 -1.24 4.45
C ASP A 126 9.32 -0.65 4.29
N ALA A 127 10.13 -1.15 3.35
CA ALA A 127 11.45 -0.60 3.06
C ALA A 127 11.41 0.82 2.47
N VAL A 128 10.42 1.11 1.61
CA VAL A 128 10.18 2.43 1.04
C VAL A 128 9.75 3.43 2.12
N PHE A 129 8.85 2.99 3.00
CA PHE A 129 8.27 3.88 4.00
C PHE A 129 9.11 4.03 5.26
N SER A 130 9.94 3.05 5.62
CA SER A 130 10.81 3.11 6.80
C SER A 130 12.02 4.04 6.62
N LYS A 131 12.49 4.24 5.39
CA LYS A 131 13.67 5.08 5.11
C LYS A 131 13.38 6.57 4.98
N LYS A 132 12.14 6.95 4.71
CA LYS A 132 11.71 8.36 4.72
C LYS A 132 11.15 8.71 6.10
N SER A 133 12.00 9.15 7.02
CA SER A 133 11.54 9.73 8.29
C SER A 133 11.08 11.18 8.14
N ASP A 134 11.37 11.81 7.00
CA ASP A 134 10.91 13.16 6.68
C ASP A 134 9.97 13.13 5.45
N ASP A 135 8.85 13.84 5.61
CA ASP A 135 8.10 14.59 4.59
C ASP A 135 6.68 14.19 4.16
N THR A 136 5.85 15.24 4.29
CA THR A 136 4.58 15.62 3.65
C THR A 136 3.33 14.77 3.86
N ARG A 137 2.24 15.48 4.16
CA ARG A 137 0.88 14.94 4.36
C ARG A 137 0.40 14.08 3.18
N ASP A 138 0.83 14.45 1.98
CA ASP A 138 0.46 13.77 0.73
C ASP A 138 1.11 12.39 0.63
N PHE A 139 2.35 12.24 1.13
CA PHE A 139 3.05 10.96 1.12
C PHE A 139 2.37 9.94 2.03
N HIS A 140 2.02 10.34 3.26
CA HIS A 140 1.28 9.45 4.16
C HIS A 140 -0.13 9.15 3.64
N THR A 141 -0.78 10.10 2.98
CA THR A 141 -2.07 9.86 2.33
C THR A 141 -1.96 8.83 1.21
N ARG A 142 -0.88 8.91 0.41
CA ARG A 142 -0.55 7.88 -0.59
C ARG A 142 -0.21 6.53 0.05
N GLN A 143 0.51 6.53 1.16
CA GLN A 143 0.83 5.31 1.92
C GLN A 143 -0.43 4.61 2.41
N VAL A 144 -1.45 5.36 2.90
CA VAL A 144 -2.77 4.79 3.24
C VAL A 144 -3.40 4.14 2.02
N SER A 145 -3.39 4.80 0.85
CA SER A 145 -3.97 4.22 -0.38
C SER A 145 -3.32 2.88 -0.76
N LEU A 146 -2.00 2.77 -0.57
CA LEU A 146 -1.24 1.57 -0.88
C LEU A 146 -1.46 0.45 0.13
N TYR A 147 -1.43 0.75 1.43
CA TYR A 147 -1.73 -0.26 2.44
C TYR A 147 -3.17 -0.76 2.34
N ALA A 148 -4.14 0.13 2.08
CA ALA A 148 -5.54 -0.27 1.89
C ALA A 148 -5.74 -1.20 0.68
N GLU A 149 -4.92 -1.06 -0.36
CA GLU A 149 -5.04 -1.86 -1.57
C GLU A 149 -4.27 -3.19 -1.50
N TYR A 150 -3.11 -3.21 -0.87
CA TYR A 150 -2.18 -4.33 -0.95
C TYR A 150 -1.88 -5.02 0.38
N GLU A 151 -1.85 -4.31 1.50
CA GLU A 151 -1.59 -4.90 2.83
C GLU A 151 -2.51 -4.32 3.91
N PRO A 152 -3.82 -4.64 3.90
CA PRO A 152 -4.79 -4.06 4.83
C PRO A 152 -4.47 -4.33 6.30
N THR A 153 -3.87 -5.49 6.61
CA THR A 153 -3.51 -5.90 7.97
C THR A 153 -2.50 -4.96 8.63
N LYS A 154 -1.62 -4.33 7.84
CA LYS A 154 -0.62 -3.39 8.33
C LYS A 154 -1.13 -1.96 8.38
N LEU A 155 -2.21 -1.65 7.66
CA LEU A 155 -2.79 -0.31 7.59
C LEU A 155 -3.12 0.22 8.99
N MET A 156 -3.77 -0.61 9.83
CA MET A 156 -4.12 -0.20 11.19
C MET A 156 -2.90 0.14 12.05
N GLY A 157 -1.82 -0.65 11.94
CA GLY A 157 -0.56 -0.38 12.63
C GLY A 157 0.08 0.94 12.19
N PHE A 158 -0.04 1.28 10.90
CA PHE A 158 0.40 2.55 10.35
C PHE A 158 -0.47 3.73 10.83
N LEU A 159 -1.80 3.62 10.75
CA LEU A 159 -2.73 4.68 11.17
C LEU A 159 -2.60 5.04 12.67
N ARG A 160 -2.22 4.08 13.51
CA ARG A 160 -1.95 4.34 14.93
C ARG A 160 -0.63 5.08 15.16
N LYS A 161 0.39 4.84 14.33
CA LYS A 161 1.74 5.41 14.47
C LYS A 161 1.90 6.76 13.76
N ALA A 162 1.30 6.90 12.58
CA ALA A 162 1.39 8.11 11.77
C ALA A 162 0.32 9.13 12.19
N GLY A 163 0.70 10.41 12.29
CA GLY A 163 -0.24 11.51 12.58
C GLY A 163 -0.51 12.44 11.39
N ASN A 164 0.32 12.38 10.34
CA ASN A 164 0.36 13.37 9.28
C ASN A 164 -0.28 12.86 7.97
N TYR A 165 -1.50 12.35 7.99
CA TYR A 165 -2.23 11.97 6.76
C TYR A 165 -3.56 12.72 6.63
N ASN A 166 -4.11 12.79 5.42
CA ASN A 166 -5.43 13.35 5.20
C ASN A 166 -6.52 12.36 5.63
N ILE A 167 -7.16 12.64 6.78
CA ILE A 167 -8.19 11.76 7.36
C ILE A 167 -9.40 11.61 6.42
N GLN A 168 -9.83 12.68 5.74
CA GLN A 168 -11.00 12.62 4.85
C GLN A 168 -10.74 11.75 3.62
N GLU A 169 -9.56 11.89 3.02
CA GLU A 169 -9.17 11.08 1.87
C GLU A 169 -8.98 9.62 2.27
N ALA A 170 -8.33 9.37 3.42
CA ALA A 170 -8.18 8.04 4.01
C ALA A 170 -9.54 7.36 4.26
N LEU A 171 -10.54 8.08 4.78
CA LEU A 171 -11.90 7.58 4.95
C LEU A 171 -12.51 7.16 3.61
N SER A 172 -12.44 8.02 2.60
CA SER A 172 -13.01 7.72 1.27
C SER A 172 -12.38 6.47 0.63
N ILE A 173 -11.09 6.23 0.89
CA ILE A 173 -10.38 5.04 0.41
C ILE A 173 -10.83 3.80 1.19
N CYS A 174 -10.90 3.88 2.52
CA CYS A 174 -11.30 2.75 3.37
C CYS A 174 -12.76 2.34 3.10
N GLU A 175 -13.65 3.29 2.87
CA GLU A 175 -15.05 3.05 2.47
C GLU A 175 -15.12 2.33 1.12
N LYS A 176 -14.41 2.82 0.10
CA LYS A 176 -14.35 2.18 -1.23
C LYS A 176 -13.79 0.76 -1.17
N LYS A 177 -12.82 0.51 -0.29
CA LYS A 177 -12.15 -0.79 -0.13
C LYS A 177 -12.85 -1.71 0.88
N ARG A 178 -13.95 -1.27 1.51
CA ARG A 178 -14.70 -2.01 2.55
C ARG A 178 -13.82 -2.47 3.71
N LEU A 179 -13.09 -1.52 4.32
CA LEU A 179 -12.24 -1.73 5.49
C LEU A 179 -12.93 -1.16 6.74
N PRO A 180 -13.86 -1.89 7.37
CA PRO A 180 -14.73 -1.36 8.42
C PRO A 180 -13.94 -0.99 9.69
N ARG A 181 -12.97 -1.79 10.11
CA ARG A 181 -12.22 -1.56 11.35
C ARG A 181 -11.37 -0.29 11.26
N GLU A 182 -10.73 -0.08 10.12
CA GLU A 182 -9.90 1.10 9.85
C GLU A 182 -10.78 2.34 9.67
N THR A 183 -11.94 2.21 9.01
CA THR A 183 -12.91 3.31 8.87
C THR A 183 -13.42 3.78 10.23
N VAL A 184 -13.76 2.86 11.13
CA VAL A 184 -14.17 3.18 12.51
C VAL A 184 -13.09 3.96 13.25
N PHE A 185 -11.83 3.52 13.17
CA PHE A 185 -10.69 4.22 13.77
C PHE A 185 -10.53 5.65 13.23
N LEU A 186 -10.63 5.83 11.91
CA LEU A 186 -10.55 7.14 11.27
C LEU A 186 -11.77 8.04 11.58
N CYS A 187 -12.97 7.47 11.70
CA CYS A 187 -14.17 8.17 12.11
C CYS A 187 -14.05 8.70 13.54
N GLY A 188 -13.48 7.92 14.46
CA GLY A 188 -13.16 8.38 15.82
C GLY A 188 -12.25 9.62 15.83
N ARG A 189 -11.20 9.63 14.99
CA ARG A 189 -10.28 10.79 14.91
C ARG A 189 -10.86 12.00 14.17
N SER A 190 -11.82 11.80 13.25
CA SER A 190 -12.47 12.89 12.51
C SER A 190 -13.68 13.49 13.23
N GLY A 191 -14.10 12.91 14.36
CA GLY A 191 -15.32 13.33 15.08
C GLY A 191 -16.61 12.83 14.44
N ASN A 192 -16.53 11.91 13.47
CA ASN A 192 -17.68 11.33 12.77
C ASN A 192 -18.21 10.08 13.51
N GLY A 193 -18.46 10.19 14.82
CA GLY A 193 -18.82 9.04 15.66
C GLY A 193 -20.11 8.32 15.25
N ARG A 194 -21.08 9.06 14.68
CA ARG A 194 -22.34 8.48 14.18
C ARG A 194 -22.12 7.50 13.03
N VAL A 195 -21.24 7.85 12.09
CA VAL A 195 -20.90 6.97 10.94
C VAL A 195 -20.12 5.76 11.44
N ALA A 196 -19.20 5.95 12.39
CA ALA A 196 -18.47 4.85 13.02
C ALA A 196 -19.43 3.82 13.63
N LEU A 197 -20.36 4.26 14.47
CA LEU A 197 -21.37 3.41 15.11
C LEU A 197 -22.20 2.63 14.09
N GLN A 198 -22.63 3.31 13.02
CA GLN A 198 -23.42 2.68 11.97
C GLN A 198 -22.65 1.54 11.27
N ILE A 199 -21.35 1.72 11.03
CA ILE A 199 -20.49 0.69 10.45
C ILE A 199 -20.30 -0.47 11.43
N ILE A 200 -20.05 -0.18 12.72
CA ILE A 200 -19.89 -1.23 13.74
C ILE A 200 -21.17 -2.08 13.85
N LEU A 201 -22.33 -1.46 13.95
CA LEU A 201 -23.60 -2.16 14.16
C LEU A 201 -24.11 -2.93 12.93
N ASN A 202 -23.83 -2.43 11.72
CA ASN A 202 -24.34 -3.05 10.49
C ASN A 202 -23.35 -3.98 9.82
N GLU A 203 -22.07 -3.61 9.75
CA GLU A 203 -21.04 -4.40 9.07
C GLU A 203 -20.32 -5.36 10.02
N LEU A 204 -19.83 -4.85 11.16
CA LEU A 204 -19.12 -5.69 12.14
C LEU A 204 -20.09 -6.53 12.98
N LYS A 205 -21.32 -6.04 13.16
CA LYS A 205 -22.34 -6.61 14.06
C LYS A 205 -21.80 -6.88 15.46
N ASP A 206 -20.86 -6.06 15.88
CA ASP A 206 -20.11 -6.22 17.13
C ASP A 206 -20.57 -5.15 18.12
N ILE A 207 -21.46 -5.55 19.03
CA ILE A 207 -22.01 -4.64 20.03
C ILE A 207 -20.98 -4.23 21.08
N GLU A 208 -20.01 -5.09 21.39
CA GLU A 208 -18.97 -4.81 22.38
C GLU A 208 -18.04 -3.71 21.87
N ALA A 209 -17.63 -3.81 20.60
CA ALA A 209 -16.86 -2.76 19.95
C ALA A 209 -17.61 -1.41 19.86
N ALA A 210 -18.94 -1.44 19.70
CA ALA A 210 -19.75 -0.22 19.66
C ALA A 210 -19.80 0.47 21.04
N ILE A 211 -19.91 -0.31 22.11
CA ILE A 211 -19.90 0.17 23.50
C ILE A 211 -18.52 0.73 23.86
N GLU A 212 -17.45 0.01 23.51
CA GLU A 212 -16.07 0.48 23.71
C GLU A 212 -15.84 1.81 22.98
N PHE A 213 -16.29 1.92 21.73
CA PHE A 213 -16.19 3.16 20.96
C PHE A 213 -16.94 4.34 21.62
N CYS A 214 -18.17 4.13 22.10
CA CYS A 214 -18.92 5.16 22.83
C CYS A 214 -18.20 5.58 24.12
N ARG A 215 -17.64 4.62 24.87
CA ARG A 215 -16.90 4.87 26.11
C ARG A 215 -15.61 5.65 25.85
N GLU A 216 -14.82 5.27 24.84
CA GLU A 216 -13.59 5.95 24.45
C GLU A 216 -13.84 7.39 23.98
N THR A 217 -14.95 7.61 23.26
CA THR A 217 -15.29 8.93 22.72
C THR A 217 -15.89 9.85 23.79
N GLY A 218 -16.52 9.29 24.83
CA GLY A 218 -17.09 10.04 25.96
C GLY A 218 -18.28 10.94 25.61
N ASP A 219 -18.84 10.82 24.40
CA ASP A 219 -19.96 11.64 23.93
C ASP A 219 -21.30 10.95 24.25
N LYS A 220 -22.09 11.60 25.10
CA LYS A 220 -23.44 11.13 25.48
C LYS A 220 -24.37 10.96 24.27
N LYS A 221 -24.24 11.79 23.23
CA LYS A 221 -25.10 11.71 22.03
C LYS A 221 -24.87 10.43 21.23
N LEU A 222 -23.68 9.84 21.33
CA LEU A 222 -23.35 8.58 20.68
C LEU A 222 -24.07 7.41 21.36
N TRP A 223 -24.26 7.48 22.69
CA TRP A 223 -25.07 6.51 23.43
C TRP A 223 -26.53 6.56 23.00
N ASP A 224 -27.12 7.75 22.89
CA ASP A 224 -28.50 7.91 22.39
C ASP A 224 -28.65 7.30 21.00
N THR A 225 -27.69 7.57 20.11
CA THR A 225 -27.66 7.03 18.74
C THR A 225 -27.51 5.51 18.74
N LEU A 226 -26.67 4.95 19.61
CA LEU A 226 -26.46 3.51 19.77
C LEU A 226 -27.75 2.82 20.25
N ILE A 227 -28.45 3.42 21.22
CA ILE A 227 -29.74 2.93 21.71
C ILE A 227 -30.75 2.96 20.57
N GLU A 228 -30.92 4.10 19.89
CA GLU A 228 -31.84 4.25 18.75
C GLU A 228 -31.60 3.24 17.63
N GLN A 229 -30.34 2.86 17.35
CA GLN A 229 -30.04 1.86 16.32
C GLN A 229 -30.14 0.40 16.82
N SER A 230 -30.20 0.20 18.13
CA SER A 230 -30.22 -1.14 18.75
C SER A 230 -31.62 -1.59 19.17
N ILE A 231 -32.59 -0.68 19.34
CA ILE A 231 -33.95 -1.01 19.81
C ILE A 231 -34.70 -2.04 18.94
N ASP A 232 -34.38 -2.13 17.64
CA ASP A 232 -35.04 -3.09 16.73
C ASP A 232 -34.36 -4.47 16.72
N LYS A 233 -33.23 -4.65 17.44
CA LYS A 233 -32.40 -5.86 17.42
C LYS A 233 -32.23 -6.46 18.83
N PRO A 234 -32.91 -7.58 19.17
CA PRO A 234 -32.88 -8.16 20.51
C PRO A 234 -31.49 -8.55 21.01
N GLU A 235 -30.60 -8.99 20.11
CA GLU A 235 -29.23 -9.38 20.47
C GLU A 235 -28.37 -8.18 20.91
N PHE A 236 -28.59 -7.01 20.32
CA PHE A 236 -27.89 -5.79 20.70
C PHE A 236 -28.42 -5.22 22.02
N ILE A 237 -29.72 -5.30 22.27
CA ILE A 237 -30.30 -4.94 23.57
C ILE A 237 -29.67 -5.82 24.68
N ARG A 238 -29.56 -7.13 24.44
CA ARG A 238 -28.88 -8.04 25.37
C ARG A 238 -27.41 -7.67 25.58
N GLY A 239 -26.68 -7.35 24.50
CA GLY A 239 -25.29 -6.93 24.56
C GLY A 239 -25.08 -5.64 25.36
N LEU A 240 -25.95 -4.66 25.15
CA LEU A 240 -26.00 -3.41 25.91
C LEU A 240 -26.25 -3.70 27.39
N LEU A 241 -27.28 -4.50 27.72
CA LEU A 241 -27.60 -4.84 29.11
C LEU A 241 -26.44 -5.55 29.83
N ASN A 242 -25.75 -6.48 29.18
CA ASN A 242 -24.61 -7.17 29.78
C ASN A 242 -23.41 -6.26 30.08
N HIS A 243 -23.30 -5.13 29.37
CA HIS A 243 -22.17 -4.20 29.47
C HIS A 243 -22.59 -2.82 30.01
N ALA A 244 -23.85 -2.68 30.44
CA ALA A 244 -24.47 -1.46 30.97
C ALA A 244 -23.98 -1.09 32.39
N GLY A 245 -22.84 -1.62 32.84
CA GLY A 245 -22.27 -1.25 34.14
C GLY A 245 -21.86 0.22 34.16
N GLY A 246 -22.72 1.08 34.72
CA GLY A 246 -22.45 2.48 35.05
C GLY A 246 -22.60 3.52 33.95
N ASP A 247 -22.41 3.16 32.67
CA ASP A 247 -22.35 4.14 31.56
C ASP A 247 -23.68 4.33 30.81
N ILE A 248 -24.67 3.45 31.03
CA ILE A 248 -25.95 3.44 30.30
C ILE A 248 -27.09 3.61 31.28
N ASP A 249 -27.98 4.57 31.04
CA ASP A 249 -29.23 4.70 31.78
C ASP A 249 -30.18 3.56 31.40
N LEU A 250 -30.22 2.53 32.25
CA LEU A 250 -31.08 1.36 32.11
C LEU A 250 -32.56 1.74 32.00
N GLN A 251 -32.99 2.82 32.65
CA GLN A 251 -34.36 3.33 32.54
C GLN A 251 -34.66 3.85 31.13
N GLU A 252 -33.75 4.63 30.54
CA GLU A 252 -33.94 5.16 29.19
C GLU A 252 -33.92 4.04 28.13
N LEU A 253 -33.10 3.02 28.35
CA LEU A 253 -33.09 1.83 27.50
C LEU A 253 -34.44 1.10 27.59
N ILE A 254 -34.97 0.86 28.79
CA ILE A 254 -36.23 0.14 29.00
C ILE A 254 -37.42 0.92 28.42
N ASP A 255 -37.47 2.24 28.64
CA ASP A 255 -38.56 3.09 28.12
C ASP A 255 -38.60 3.14 26.59
N LYS A 256 -37.45 2.95 25.92
CA LYS A 256 -37.35 2.95 24.44
C LYS A 256 -37.58 1.57 23.81
N VAL A 257 -37.56 0.47 24.58
CA VAL A 257 -37.87 -0.87 24.04
C VAL A 257 -39.38 -1.02 23.85
N LYS A 258 -39.81 -1.45 22.66
CA LYS A 258 -41.22 -1.70 22.36
C LYS A 258 -41.78 -2.83 23.24
N ASP A 259 -42.91 -2.57 23.90
CA ASP A 259 -43.66 -3.57 24.65
C ASP A 259 -43.98 -4.80 23.77
N GLY A 260 -43.54 -5.98 24.22
CA GLY A 260 -43.77 -7.27 23.54
C GLY A 260 -42.56 -7.84 22.78
N LEU A 261 -41.40 -7.17 22.78
CA LEU A 261 -40.18 -7.71 22.18
C LEU A 261 -39.63 -8.88 23.04
N ARG A 262 -39.55 -10.08 22.45
CA ARG A 262 -38.91 -11.24 23.13
C ARG A 262 -37.39 -11.09 23.04
N ILE A 263 -36.77 -10.69 24.13
CA ILE A 263 -35.31 -10.64 24.28
C ILE A 263 -34.84 -11.96 24.92
N PRO A 264 -34.20 -12.87 24.17
CA PRO A 264 -33.70 -14.13 24.71
C PRO A 264 -32.57 -13.86 25.72
N GLY A 265 -32.61 -14.48 26.91
CA GLY A 265 -31.57 -14.31 27.94
C GLY A 265 -31.64 -12.98 28.70
N LEU A 266 -32.74 -12.23 28.60
CA LEU A 266 -32.97 -10.99 29.36
C LEU A 266 -32.89 -11.23 30.88
N ARG A 267 -33.48 -12.33 31.35
CA ARG A 267 -33.45 -12.72 32.77
C ARG A 267 -32.03 -12.85 33.31
N ASP A 268 -31.16 -13.55 32.57
CA ASP A 268 -29.77 -13.78 33.00
C ASP A 268 -28.95 -12.48 33.00
N SER A 269 -29.23 -11.60 32.03
CA SER A 269 -28.58 -10.29 31.89
C SER A 269 -29.00 -9.35 33.04
N LEU A 270 -30.30 -9.34 33.40
CA LEU A 270 -30.81 -8.60 34.56
C LEU A 270 -30.29 -9.15 35.89
N CYS A 271 -30.18 -10.47 36.03
CA CYS A 271 -29.59 -11.09 37.23
C CYS A 271 -28.13 -10.66 37.43
N LYS A 272 -27.33 -10.53 36.36
CA LYS A 272 -25.96 -9.99 36.44
C LYS A 272 -25.94 -8.53 36.90
N ILE A 273 -26.74 -7.66 36.27
CA ILE A 273 -26.83 -6.24 36.66
C ILE A 273 -27.23 -6.09 38.13
N MET A 274 -28.22 -6.86 38.59
CA MET A 274 -28.66 -6.85 39.98
C MET A 274 -27.60 -7.38 40.96
N GLN A 275 -26.72 -8.29 40.53
CA GLN A 275 -25.59 -8.75 41.32
C GLN A 275 -24.49 -7.69 41.39
N ASP A 276 -24.13 -7.08 40.26
CA ASP A 276 -23.10 -6.04 40.19
C ASP A 276 -23.48 -4.78 40.99
N HIS A 277 -24.77 -4.43 41.05
CA HIS A 277 -25.27 -3.33 41.89
C HIS A 277 -25.48 -3.66 43.37
N ASN A 278 -25.52 -4.95 43.76
CA ASN A 278 -25.67 -5.37 45.18
C ASN A 278 -24.33 -5.63 45.89
N ILE A 279 -23.18 -5.45 45.21
CA ILE A 279 -21.84 -5.62 45.79
C ILE A 279 -21.21 -4.26 46.19
N GLN A 280 -21.99 -3.17 46.23
CA GLN A 280 -21.58 -1.89 46.80
C GLN A 280 -22.13 -1.66 48.21
#